data_AF-A0ABD3FE11-F1
#
_entry.id   AF-A0ABD3FE11-F1
#
_cell.length_a   1.000
_cell.length_b   1.000
_cell.length_c   1.000
_cell.angle_alpha   90.00
_cell.angle_beta   90.00
_cell.angle_gamma   90.00
#
_symmetry.space_group_name_H-M   'P 1'
#
loop_
_entity.id
_entity.type
_entity.pdbx_description
1 polymer ?
#
loop_
_entity_poly.entity_id
_entity_poly.type
_entity_poly.pdbx_seq_one_letter_code
_entity_poly.pdbx_strand_id
1 'polypeptide(L)'
;MQKVLADAGYSGPELRYAYLMLFEPDHATLDKFNAGQLAEIPLDQDTNITRDLVVDVVARRIVKEVELDAKTDGQIPILDQDYWDGDSICKADPDYVAALARRGITDLDMVRGEQFSAGVCGYEGEQVYTAY
;
A
#
# COMPACT_ATOMS: atom_id res chain seq x y z
N MET A 1 0.49 13.67 13.44
CA MET A 1 0.31 13.00 12.15
C MET A 1 -1.17 12.82 11.81
N GLN A 2 -1.86 11.82 12.37
CA GLN A 2 -3.26 11.49 12.05
C GLN A 2 -4.21 12.69 11.95
N LYS A 3 -4.18 13.61 12.92
CA LYS A 3 -5.03 14.82 12.86
C LYS A 3 -4.70 15.74 11.67
N VAL A 4 -3.43 15.89 11.32
CA VAL A 4 -3.01 16.71 10.16
C VAL A 4 -3.51 16.10 8.86
N LEU A 5 -3.42 14.77 8.72
CA LEU A 5 -3.96 14.04 7.58
C LEU A 5 -5.49 14.17 7.50
N ALA A 6 -6.19 13.99 8.62
CA ALA A 6 -7.64 14.14 8.67
C ALA A 6 -8.10 15.56 8.32
N ASP A 7 -7.44 16.59 8.86
CA ASP A 7 -7.73 17.99 8.56
C ASP A 7 -7.47 18.31 7.06
N ALA A 8 -6.60 17.54 6.39
CA ALA A 8 -6.29 17.65 4.97
C ALA A 8 -7.15 16.74 4.07
N GLY A 9 -8.11 15.99 4.62
CA GLY A 9 -9.00 15.08 3.86
C GLY A 9 -8.46 13.67 3.67
N TYR A 10 -7.25 13.36 4.16
CA TYR A 10 -6.67 12.01 4.18
C TYR A 10 -7.12 11.25 5.42
N SER A 11 -8.44 11.06 5.56
CA SER A 11 -9.01 10.19 6.58
C SER A 11 -10.38 9.70 6.16
N GLY A 12 -10.69 8.45 6.48
CA GLY A 12 -11.97 7.86 6.15
C GLY A 12 -11.92 6.34 6.26
N PRO A 13 -13.07 5.67 6.12
CA PRO A 13 -13.15 4.22 6.15
C PRO A 13 -12.42 3.55 4.97
N GLU A 14 -12.27 4.25 3.84
CA GLU A 14 -11.64 3.72 2.61
C GLU A 14 -10.14 4.06 2.51
N LEU A 15 -9.60 4.78 3.49
CA LEU A 15 -8.17 5.10 3.52
C LEU A 15 -7.39 4.01 4.24
N ARG A 16 -6.31 3.55 3.63
CA ARG A 16 -5.31 2.65 4.22
C ARG A 16 -3.96 3.35 4.22
N TYR A 17 -3.10 2.99 5.15
CA TYR A 17 -1.80 3.63 5.38
C TYR A 17 -0.73 2.55 5.24
N ALA A 18 -0.10 2.49 4.06
CA ALA A 18 0.79 1.40 3.69
C ALA A 18 2.18 1.52 4.31
N TYR A 19 2.56 2.73 4.72
CA TYR A 19 3.91 3.02 5.17
C TYR A 19 3.91 4.26 6.06
N LEU A 20 4.55 4.17 7.22
CA LEU A 20 4.79 5.30 8.11
C LEU A 20 6.21 5.23 8.66
N MET A 21 7.04 6.22 8.37
CA MET A 21 8.42 6.30 8.87
C MET A 21 8.84 7.75 9.18
N LEU A 22 9.95 7.91 9.91
CA LEU A 22 10.63 9.19 10.00
C LEU A 22 11.11 9.61 8.61
N PHE A 23 10.86 10.86 8.23
CA PHE A 23 11.39 11.39 6.97
C PHE A 23 12.88 11.67 7.11
N GLU A 24 13.67 11.10 6.18
CA GLU A 24 15.10 11.35 6.07
C GLU A 24 15.34 12.46 5.02
N PRO A 25 15.97 13.59 5.40
CA PRO A 25 16.31 14.63 4.44
C PRO A 25 17.47 14.20 3.54
N ASP A 26 17.60 14.82 2.38
CA ASP A 26 18.78 14.68 1.55
C ASP A 26 20.04 15.11 2.31
N HIS A 27 21.15 14.39 2.11
CA HIS A 27 22.45 14.70 2.73
C HIS A 27 22.86 16.18 2.55
N ALA A 28 22.56 16.78 1.39
CA ALA A 28 22.84 18.18 1.11
C ALA A 28 22.04 19.19 1.95
N THR A 29 20.92 18.74 2.55
CA THR A 29 20.01 19.57 3.35
C THR A 29 20.00 19.20 4.83
N LEU A 30 20.68 18.10 5.21
CA LEU A 30 20.72 17.55 6.56
C LEU A 30 21.11 18.58 7.63
N ASP A 31 22.13 19.39 7.39
CA ASP A 31 22.61 20.41 8.35
C ASP A 31 21.56 21.48 8.71
N LYS A 32 20.55 21.66 7.85
CA LYS A 32 19.48 22.64 8.02
C LYS A 32 18.14 21.99 8.36
N PHE A 33 18.09 20.68 8.41
CA PHE A 33 16.87 19.93 8.62
C PHE A 33 16.44 20.00 10.09
N ASN A 34 15.16 20.29 10.31
CA ASN A 34 14.55 20.19 11.62
C ASN A 34 13.76 18.90 11.70
N ALA A 35 14.02 18.10 12.75
CA ALA A 35 13.28 16.87 13.01
C ALA A 35 11.78 17.12 13.22
N GLY A 36 10.97 16.08 13.01
CA GLY A 36 9.51 16.15 13.16
C GLY A 36 8.74 15.98 11.85
N GLN A 37 9.44 15.62 10.76
CA GLN A 37 8.79 15.22 9.51
C GLN A 37 8.66 13.70 9.44
N LEU A 38 7.51 13.23 8.96
CA LEU A 38 7.18 11.82 8.79
C LEU A 38 6.78 11.59 7.32
N ALA A 39 7.26 10.50 6.74
CA ALA A 39 6.82 10.02 5.43
C ALA A 39 5.65 9.06 5.61
N GLU A 40 4.63 9.18 4.75
CA GLU A 40 3.41 8.39 4.80
C GLU A 40 2.91 8.10 3.38
N ILE A 41 2.44 6.87 3.14
CA ILE A 41 1.84 6.49 1.86
C ILE A 41 0.40 6.02 2.08
N PRO A 42 -0.60 6.92 1.97
CA PRO A 42 -1.99 6.51 1.98
C PRO A 42 -2.45 5.92 0.64
N LEU A 43 -3.31 4.92 0.71
CA LEU A 43 -4.13 4.42 -0.40
C LEU A 43 -5.60 4.77 -0.13
N ASP A 44 -6.24 5.41 -1.10
CA ASP A 44 -7.69 5.52 -1.15
C ASP A 44 -8.25 4.34 -1.95
N GLN A 45 -8.98 3.44 -1.28
CA GLN A 45 -9.52 2.22 -1.89
C GLN A 45 -10.68 2.48 -2.86
N ASP A 46 -11.39 3.62 -2.75
CA ASP A 46 -12.48 3.97 -3.67
C ASP A 46 -11.94 4.39 -5.04
N THR A 47 -10.87 5.19 -5.03
CA THR A 47 -10.28 5.76 -6.23
C THR A 47 -9.07 4.98 -6.74
N ASN A 48 -8.53 4.09 -5.90
CA ASN A 48 -7.26 3.40 -6.09
C ASN A 48 -6.08 4.35 -6.32
N ILE A 49 -6.16 5.57 -5.75
CA ILE A 49 -5.10 6.57 -5.81
C ILE A 49 -4.23 6.45 -4.56
N THR A 50 -2.92 6.50 -4.76
CA THR A 50 -1.91 6.56 -3.70
C THR A 50 -1.07 7.84 -3.80
N ARG A 51 -0.55 8.30 -2.65
CA ARG A 51 0.30 9.49 -2.58
C ARG A 51 1.53 9.24 -1.72
N ASP A 52 2.64 9.92 -2.03
CA ASP A 52 3.77 10.09 -1.13
C ASP A 52 3.60 11.43 -0.39
N LEU A 53 3.33 11.33 0.91
CA LEU A 53 3.13 12.46 1.80
C LEU A 53 4.34 12.63 2.73
N VAL A 54 4.79 13.87 2.90
CA VAL A 54 5.64 14.24 4.04
C VAL A 54 4.90 15.23 4.91
N VAL A 55 4.75 14.88 6.18
CA VAL A 55 4.03 15.68 7.16
C VAL A 55 4.97 16.20 8.23
N ASP A 56 5.02 17.51 8.37
CA ASP A 56 5.67 18.17 9.49
C ASP A 56 4.68 18.20 10.67
N VAL A 57 4.91 17.33 11.66
CA VAL A 57 4.01 17.22 12.81
C VAL A 57 4.19 18.34 13.82
N VAL A 58 5.31 19.06 13.78
CA VAL A 58 5.58 20.22 14.65
C VAL A 58 4.86 21.45 14.09
N ALA A 59 5.04 21.73 12.80
CA ALA A 59 4.34 22.80 12.09
C ALA A 59 2.88 22.46 11.76
N ARG A 60 2.47 21.21 11.98
CA ARG A 60 1.10 20.68 11.75
C ARG A 60 0.61 20.88 10.31
N ARG A 61 1.45 20.57 9.33
CA ARG A 61 1.12 20.71 7.91
C ARG A 61 1.77 19.64 7.05
N ILE A 62 1.16 19.38 5.90
CA ILE A 62 1.78 18.60 4.83
C ILE A 62 2.80 19.51 4.12
N VAL A 63 4.02 19.02 3.93
CA VAL A 63 5.13 19.75 3.28
C VAL A 63 5.52 19.16 1.93
N LYS A 64 5.12 17.92 1.66
CA LYS A 64 5.19 17.26 0.35
C LYS A 64 3.93 16.43 0.14
N GLU A 65 3.39 16.50 -1.06
CA GLU A 65 2.26 15.69 -1.51
C GLU A 65 2.45 15.41 -3.00
N VAL A 66 2.63 14.14 -3.34
CA VAL A 66 2.86 13.68 -4.71
C VAL A 66 1.94 12.50 -4.97
N GLU A 67 1.14 12.55 -6.04
CA GLU A 67 0.44 11.35 -6.54
C GLU A 67 1.44 10.38 -7.14
N LEU A 68 1.29 9.08 -6.85
CA LEU A 68 2.13 8.05 -7.42
C LEU A 68 1.37 7.34 -8.54
N ASP A 69 2.02 7.14 -9.69
CA ASP A 69 1.54 6.25 -10.75
C ASP A 69 2.23 4.90 -10.58
N ALA A 70 1.44 3.86 -10.30
CA ALA A 70 1.96 2.51 -10.10
C ALA A 70 2.81 1.99 -11.27
N LYS A 71 2.60 2.52 -12.49
CA LYS A 71 3.38 2.16 -13.66
C LYS A 71 4.76 2.79 -13.65
N THR A 72 4.98 3.96 -13.06
CA THR A 72 6.30 4.62 -13.06
C THR A 72 7.00 4.55 -11.71
N ASP A 73 6.22 4.63 -10.63
CA ASP A 73 6.72 4.71 -9.25
C ASP A 73 6.67 3.34 -8.53
N GLY A 74 5.99 2.37 -9.14
CA GLY A 74 5.75 1.06 -8.54
C GLY A 74 4.51 1.03 -7.65
N GLN A 75 4.11 -0.19 -7.25
CA GLN A 75 2.99 -0.40 -6.34
C GLN A 75 3.38 -0.04 -4.90
N ILE A 76 2.38 0.31 -4.09
CA ILE A 76 2.57 0.48 -2.64
C ILE A 76 3.00 -0.85 -1.98
N PRO A 77 3.59 -0.80 -0.78
CA PRO A 77 3.78 -1.99 0.03
C PRO A 77 2.46 -2.75 0.26
N ILE A 78 2.56 -4.08 0.35
CA ILE A 78 1.41 -4.93 0.72
C ILE A 78 0.83 -4.46 2.05
N LEU A 79 -0.49 -4.38 2.12
CA LEU A 79 -1.21 -4.03 3.34
C LEU A 79 -1.43 -5.28 4.18
N ASP A 80 -1.55 -5.11 5.50
CA ASP A 80 -1.99 -6.19 6.38
C ASP A 80 -3.31 -6.77 5.86
N GLN A 81 -4.29 -5.93 5.52
CA GLN A 81 -5.61 -6.35 5.01
C GLN A 81 -5.53 -7.31 3.79
N ASP A 82 -4.53 -7.14 2.92
CA ASP A 82 -4.38 -7.96 1.71
C ASP A 82 -4.19 -9.44 2.04
N TYR A 83 -3.60 -9.77 3.19
CA TYR A 83 -3.43 -11.15 3.65
C TYR A 83 -4.78 -11.84 3.95
N TRP A 84 -5.72 -11.11 4.56
CA TRP A 84 -7.05 -11.63 4.89
C TRP A 84 -7.94 -11.68 3.65
N ASP A 85 -7.87 -10.64 2.82
CA ASP A 85 -8.68 -10.53 1.61
C ASP A 85 -8.26 -11.59 0.60
N GLY A 86 -6.96 -11.81 0.38
CA GLY A 86 -6.46 -12.82 -0.55
C GLY A 86 -6.94 -14.24 -0.20
N ASP A 87 -6.88 -14.63 1.07
CA ASP A 87 -7.38 -15.95 1.52
C ASP A 87 -8.90 -16.07 1.33
N SER A 88 -9.65 -15.02 1.67
CA SER A 88 -11.10 -14.98 1.54
C SER A 88 -11.56 -15.04 0.08
N ILE A 89 -10.89 -14.28 -0.81
CA ILE A 89 -11.17 -14.25 -2.25
C ILE A 89 -10.92 -15.63 -2.86
N CYS A 90 -9.77 -16.26 -2.59
CA CYS A 90 -9.47 -17.58 -3.11
C CYS A 90 -10.51 -18.62 -2.64
N LYS A 91 -10.88 -18.62 -1.36
CA LYS A 91 -11.85 -19.59 -0.83
C LYS A 91 -13.28 -19.36 -1.30
N ALA A 92 -13.61 -18.15 -1.77
CA ALA A 92 -14.89 -17.84 -2.39
C ALA A 92 -14.95 -18.25 -3.88
N ASP A 93 -13.80 -18.47 -4.53
CA ASP A 93 -13.73 -18.87 -5.93
C ASP A 93 -14.10 -20.36 -6.12
N PRO A 94 -15.18 -20.68 -6.86
CA PRO A 94 -15.58 -22.07 -7.08
C PRO A 94 -14.53 -22.90 -7.83
N ASP A 95 -13.73 -22.29 -8.71
CA ASP A 95 -12.68 -23.00 -9.45
C ASP A 95 -11.50 -23.35 -8.53
N TYR A 96 -11.14 -22.46 -7.61
CA TYR A 96 -10.15 -22.71 -6.57
C TYR A 96 -10.61 -23.87 -5.65
N VAL A 97 -11.86 -23.83 -5.18
CA VAL A 97 -12.44 -24.89 -4.34
C VAL A 97 -12.51 -26.24 -5.08
N ALA A 98 -12.92 -26.23 -6.35
CA ALA A 98 -12.92 -27.46 -7.16
C ALA A 98 -11.51 -28.03 -7.36
N ALA A 99 -10.50 -27.17 -7.52
CA ALA A 99 -9.10 -27.57 -7.62
C ALA A 99 -8.59 -28.21 -6.32
N LEU A 100 -8.96 -27.69 -5.16
CA LEU A 100 -8.64 -28.30 -3.86
C LEU A 100 -9.34 -29.65 -3.66
N ALA A 101 -10.63 -29.75 -4.02
CA ALA A 101 -11.38 -31.00 -3.92
C ALA A 101 -10.78 -32.13 -4.77
N ARG A 102 -10.28 -31.81 -5.98
CA ARG A 102 -9.53 -32.77 -6.82
C ARG A 102 -8.24 -33.29 -6.16
N ARG A 103 -7.72 -32.58 -5.17
CA ARG A 103 -6.55 -32.95 -4.36
C ARG A 103 -6.94 -33.60 -3.03
N GLY A 104 -8.22 -33.88 -2.80
CA GLY A 104 -8.73 -34.47 -1.57
C GLY A 104 -8.83 -33.49 -0.40
N ILE A 105 -8.72 -32.18 -0.65
CA ILE A 105 -8.83 -31.13 0.35
C ILE A 105 -10.25 -30.56 0.27
N THR A 106 -11.09 -30.90 1.23
CA THR A 106 -12.49 -30.43 1.30
C THR A 106 -12.77 -29.55 2.51
N ASP A 107 -11.90 -29.59 3.52
CA ASP A 107 -11.92 -28.69 4.67
C ASP A 107 -11.10 -27.43 4.36
N LEU A 108 -11.80 -26.36 3.97
CA LEU A 108 -11.16 -25.08 3.63
C LEU A 108 -10.55 -24.37 4.85
N ASP A 109 -10.99 -24.71 6.07
CA ASP A 109 -10.45 -24.11 7.29
C ASP A 109 -9.03 -24.61 7.61
N MET A 110 -8.59 -25.69 6.96
CA MET A 110 -7.23 -26.20 7.02
C MET A 110 -6.32 -25.61 5.94
N VAL A 111 -6.87 -24.87 4.97
CA VAL A 111 -6.10 -24.22 3.90
C VAL A 111 -5.66 -22.83 4.34
N ARG A 112 -4.39 -22.50 4.13
CA ARG A 112 -3.83 -21.17 4.38
C ARG A 112 -3.22 -20.64 3.09
N GLY A 113 -3.77 -19.53 2.60
CA GLY A 113 -3.14 -18.73 1.54
C GLY A 113 -1.96 -17.92 2.08
N GLU A 114 -0.88 -17.88 1.32
CA GLU A 114 0.22 -16.94 1.51
C GLU A 114 0.16 -15.93 0.35
N GLN A 115 0.23 -14.64 0.67
CA GLN A 115 0.09 -13.56 -0.31
C GLN A 115 1.48 -13.14 -0.78
N PHE A 116 1.88 -13.73 -1.90
CA PHE A 116 3.13 -13.37 -2.57
C PHE A 116 2.95 -12.14 -3.44
N SER A 117 3.95 -11.25 -3.44
CA SER A 117 4.05 -10.17 -4.41
C SER A 117 4.09 -10.72 -5.83
N ALA A 118 3.31 -10.14 -6.74
CA ALA A 118 3.22 -10.60 -8.14
C ALA A 118 4.54 -10.39 -8.93
N GLY A 119 5.30 -9.35 -8.61
CA GLY A 119 6.46 -8.95 -9.41
C GLY A 119 6.05 -8.43 -10.79
N VAL A 120 6.95 -8.54 -11.77
CA VAL A 120 6.71 -8.14 -13.17
C VAL A 120 7.06 -9.32 -14.08
N CYS A 121 6.04 -10.08 -14.48
CA CYS A 121 6.16 -11.33 -15.24
C CYS A 121 5.56 -11.23 -16.67
N GLY A 122 5.05 -10.06 -17.04
CA GLY A 122 4.51 -9.78 -18.38
C GLY A 122 2.99 -9.97 -18.49
N TYR A 123 2.29 -10.10 -17.36
CA TYR A 123 0.83 -10.12 -17.35
C TYR A 123 0.23 -8.70 -17.38
N GLU A 124 -1.02 -8.62 -17.80
CA GLU A 124 -1.77 -7.36 -17.76
C GLU A 124 -1.90 -6.88 -16.30
N GLY A 125 -1.63 -5.60 -16.04
CA GLY A 125 -1.64 -5.02 -14.70
C GLY A 125 -0.29 -5.05 -13.98
N GLU A 126 0.70 -5.78 -14.49
CA GLU A 126 2.06 -5.81 -13.94
C GLU A 126 3.02 -4.81 -14.61
N GLN A 127 2.54 -4.01 -15.57
CA GLN A 127 3.44 -3.17 -16.36
C GLN A 127 4.05 -2.05 -15.52
N VAL A 128 5.38 -2.01 -15.48
CA VAL A 128 6.16 -0.90 -14.91
C VAL A 128 7.00 -0.29 -16.03
N TYR A 129 6.81 0.99 -16.31
CA TYR A 129 7.65 1.82 -17.16
C TYR A 129 8.80 2.39 -16.33
N THR A 130 10.00 1.85 -16.51
CA THR A 130 11.19 2.49 -15.98
C THR A 130 11.39 3.84 -16.66
N ALA A 131 11.42 4.92 -15.89
CA ALA A 131 11.92 6.21 -16.36
C ALA A 131 13.42 6.06 -16.66
N TYR A 132 13.78 6.03 -17.95
CA TYR A 132 15.15 6.15 -18.44
C TYR A 132 15.46 7.60 -18.81
#